data_AF-A0A0R0JLV4-F1
#
_entry.id   AF-A0A0R0JLV4-F1
#
_cell.length_a   1.000
_cell.length_b   1.000
_cell.length_c   1.000
_cell.angle_alpha   90.00
_cell.angle_beta   90.00
_cell.angle_gamma   90.00
#
_symmetry.space_group_name_H-M   'P 1'
#
loop_
_entity.id
_entity.type
_entity.pdbx_description
1 polymer ?
#
loop_
_entity_poly.entity_id
_entity_poly.type
_entity_poly.pdbx_seq_one_letter_code
_entity_poly.pdbx_strand_id
1 'polypeptide(L)'
;MLSNNFSIDKDTLRKDFYSPENEPQRRWFFQHFKGLNRKQIQDNFYEFVKRVKINVLFFDWFHSYTIKVDMDYPWKQDIISDPTTKVITNWQIKDGELIQSNLPPTTQYPLPKVKDSHDKPVMATPFKTENVNEEVTSKDIKSLME
;
A
#
# COMPACT_ATOMS: atom_id res chain seq x y z
N MET A 1 1.55 17.56 26.95
CA MET A 1 0.51 17.80 25.93
C MET A 1 1.22 17.96 24.59
N LEU A 2 1.02 17.04 23.65
CA LEU A 2 1.55 17.22 22.29
C LEU A 2 0.77 18.37 21.65
N SER A 3 1.47 19.42 21.23
CA SER A 3 0.92 20.57 20.52
C SER A 3 0.19 20.09 19.27
N ASN A 4 -1.14 20.05 19.37
CA ASN A 4 -2.04 19.39 18.41
C ASN A 4 -2.29 20.22 17.13
N ASN A 5 -1.44 21.21 16.85
CA ASN A 5 -1.59 22.10 15.72
C ASN A 5 -0.84 21.51 14.53
N PHE A 6 -1.45 20.50 13.91
CA PHE A 6 -1.00 20.05 12.60
C PHE A 6 -1.12 21.21 11.61
N SER A 7 0.00 21.60 11.01
CA SER A 7 0.04 22.55 9.91
C SER A 7 0.53 21.82 8.66
N ILE A 8 -0.17 22.03 7.55
CA ILE A 8 0.19 21.43 6.27
C ILE A 8 1.47 22.10 5.77
N ASP A 9 2.50 21.29 5.48
CA ASP A 9 3.72 21.79 4.86
C ASP A 9 3.50 22.01 3.37
N LYS A 10 2.91 23.17 3.05
CA LYS A 10 2.58 23.54 1.67
C LYS A 10 3.82 23.71 0.79
N ASP A 11 4.96 24.09 1.37
CA ASP A 11 6.18 24.33 0.60
C ASP A 11 6.78 23.02 0.13
N THR A 12 6.86 22.01 1.01
CA THR A 12 7.29 20.66 0.63
C THR A 12 6.36 20.04 -0.39
N LEU A 13 5.04 20.10 -0.16
CA LEU A 13 4.05 19.56 -1.10
C LEU A 13 4.11 20.25 -2.47
N ARG A 14 4.34 21.58 -2.49
CA ARG A 14 4.50 22.33 -3.72
C ARG A 14 5.79 21.94 -4.44
N LYS A 15 6.90 21.83 -3.71
CA LYS A 15 8.20 21.45 -4.27
C LYS A 15 8.13 20.06 -4.91
N ASP A 16 7.50 19.11 -4.23
CA ASP A 16 7.25 17.77 -4.77
C ASP A 16 6.34 17.81 -6.00
N PHE A 17 5.19 18.48 -5.91
CA PHE A 17 4.27 18.58 -7.05
C PHE A 17 4.92 19.17 -8.31
N TYR A 18 5.81 20.16 -8.15
CA TYR A 18 6.56 20.80 -9.24
C TYR A 18 7.91 20.14 -9.56
N SER A 19 8.23 19.00 -8.96
CA SER A 19 9.48 18.30 -9.24
C SER A 19 9.57 17.83 -10.71
N PRO A 20 10.78 17.66 -11.26
CA PRO A 20 10.97 17.08 -12.59
C PRO A 20 10.39 15.67 -12.72
N GLU A 21 10.44 14.87 -11.66
CA GLU A 21 9.97 13.47 -11.64
C GLU A 21 8.45 13.40 -11.83
N ASN A 22 7.73 14.36 -11.25
CA ASN A 22 6.27 14.46 -11.32
C ASN A 22 5.76 15.22 -12.55
N GLU A 23 6.66 15.62 -13.45
CA GLU A 23 6.33 16.45 -14.60
C GLU A 23 5.32 15.80 -15.58
N PRO A 24 5.44 14.50 -15.92
CA PRO A 24 4.44 13.81 -16.74
C PRO A 24 3.04 13.81 -16.12
N GLN A 25 2.93 13.44 -14.84
CA GLN A 25 1.68 13.37 -14.09
C GLN A 25 1.06 14.76 -13.94
N ARG A 26 1.90 15.78 -13.67
CA ARG A 26 1.47 17.18 -13.56
C ARG A 26 0.92 17.72 -14.87
N ARG A 27 1.58 17.49 -15.99
CA ARG A 27 1.07 17.90 -17.31
C ARG A 27 -0.28 17.23 -17.58
N TRP A 28 -0.37 15.93 -17.36
CA TRP A 28 -1.60 15.18 -17.55
C TRP A 28 -2.73 15.73 -16.67
N PHE A 29 -2.47 15.96 -15.38
CA PHE A 29 -3.42 16.53 -14.45
C PHE A 29 -3.96 17.89 -14.93
N PHE A 30 -3.09 18.79 -15.40
CA PHE A 30 -3.52 20.10 -15.91
C PHE A 30 -4.24 20.04 -17.26
N GLN A 31 -3.99 19.01 -18.08
CA GLN A 31 -4.73 18.80 -19.33
C GLN A 31 -6.17 18.34 -19.06
N HIS A 32 -6.36 17.45 -18.09
CA HIS A 32 -7.65 16.81 -17.81
C HIS A 32 -8.52 17.60 -16.81
N PHE A 33 -7.91 18.30 -15.85
CA PHE A 33 -8.64 19.05 -14.83
C PHE A 33 -8.41 20.55 -14.96
N LYS A 34 -9.49 21.28 -15.27
CA LYS A 34 -9.50 22.73 -15.42
C LYS A 34 -10.59 23.36 -14.56
N GLY A 35 -10.43 24.65 -14.26
CA GLY A 35 -11.44 25.45 -13.56
C GLY A 35 -11.92 24.80 -12.26
N LEU A 36 -13.24 24.64 -12.15
CA LEU A 36 -13.91 24.10 -10.96
C LEU A 36 -13.54 22.65 -10.66
N ASN A 37 -13.41 21.79 -11.68
CA ASN A 37 -13.08 20.38 -11.46
C ASN A 37 -11.70 20.22 -10.81
N ARG A 38 -10.72 21.04 -11.26
CA ARG A 38 -9.39 21.07 -10.64
C ARG A 38 -9.46 21.54 -9.21
N LYS A 39 -10.23 22.60 -8.95
CA LYS A 39 -10.39 23.16 -7.61
C LYS A 39 -11.01 22.14 -6.65
N GLN A 40 -12.04 21.41 -7.08
CA GLN A 40 -12.66 20.35 -6.29
C GLN A 40 -11.67 19.26 -5.87
N ILE A 41 -10.81 18.80 -6.79
CA ILE A 41 -9.78 17.79 -6.46
C ILE A 41 -8.76 18.36 -5.47
N GLN A 42 -8.34 19.61 -5.65
CA GLN A 42 -7.42 20.28 -4.72
C GLN A 42 -8.04 20.46 -3.32
N ASP A 43 -9.31 20.85 -3.25
CA ASP A 43 -10.04 21.01 -1.99
C ASP A 43 -10.18 19.65 -1.27
N ASN A 44 -10.54 18.59 -2.01
CA ASN A 44 -10.61 17.22 -1.48
C ASN A 44 -9.26 16.74 -0.93
N PHE A 45 -8.16 17.06 -1.62
CA PHE A 45 -6.81 16.73 -1.17
C PHE A 45 -6.47 17.42 0.16
N TYR A 46 -6.69 18.73 0.24
CA TYR A 46 -6.39 19.47 1.47
C TYR A 46 -7.31 19.07 2.64
N GLU A 47 -8.57 18.75 2.37
CA GLU A 47 -9.48 18.20 3.38
C GLU A 47 -8.95 16.87 3.92
N PHE A 48 -8.52 15.97 3.02
CA PHE A 48 -7.93 14.69 3.40
C PHE A 48 -6.70 14.87 4.30
N VAL A 49 -5.73 15.68 3.86
CA VAL A 49 -4.49 15.94 4.61
C VAL A 49 -4.76 16.53 5.99
N LYS A 50 -5.69 17.49 6.11
CA LYS A 50 -6.12 18.04 7.42
C LYS A 50 -6.73 16.99 8.33
N ARG A 51 -7.55 16.09 7.76
CA ARG A 51 -8.22 15.03 8.51
C ARG A 51 -7.23 14.00 9.04
N VAL A 52 -6.29 13.54 8.22
CA VAL A 52 -5.31 12.52 8.63
C VAL A 52 -4.12 13.09 9.40
N LYS A 53 -3.91 14.41 9.37
CA LYS A 53 -2.79 15.11 10.04
C LYS A 53 -1.41 14.57 9.65
N ILE A 54 -1.26 14.16 8.39
CA ILE A 54 -0.02 13.65 7.80
C ILE A 54 0.16 14.35 6.44
N ASN A 55 1.38 14.79 6.14
CA ASN A 55 1.72 15.29 4.81
C ASN A 55 1.81 14.10 3.84
N VAL A 56 0.79 13.95 3.00
CA VAL A 56 0.75 12.95 1.93
C VAL A 56 1.05 13.67 0.62
N LEU A 57 1.96 13.12 -0.20
CA LEU A 57 2.29 13.69 -1.50
C LEU A 57 1.07 13.67 -2.42
N PHE A 58 0.94 14.70 -3.25
CA PHE A 58 -0.29 14.88 -4.04
C PHE A 58 -0.51 13.71 -4.99
N PHE A 59 0.52 13.24 -5.71
CA PHE A 59 0.35 12.17 -6.70
C PHE A 59 0.12 10.78 -6.09
N ASP A 60 0.62 10.52 -4.88
CA ASP A 60 0.32 9.30 -4.12
C ASP A 60 -1.16 9.28 -3.69
N TRP A 61 -1.63 10.40 -3.15
CA TRP A 61 -3.03 10.58 -2.82
C TRP A 61 -3.91 10.52 -4.07
N PHE A 62 -3.49 11.18 -5.16
CA PHE A 62 -4.25 11.28 -6.39
C PHE A 62 -4.38 9.92 -7.09
N HIS A 63 -3.33 9.09 -7.06
CA HIS A 63 -3.41 7.71 -7.53
C HIS A 63 -4.49 6.93 -6.78
N SER A 64 -4.48 6.96 -5.44
CA SER A 64 -5.54 6.33 -4.63
C SER A 64 -6.93 6.92 -4.91
N TYR A 65 -7.03 8.23 -5.12
CA TYR A 65 -8.27 8.91 -5.48
C TYR A 65 -8.82 8.41 -6.83
N THR A 66 -7.95 8.24 -7.84
CA THR A 66 -8.35 7.76 -9.18
C THR A 66 -8.89 6.32 -9.13
N ILE A 67 -8.30 5.45 -8.30
CA ILE A 67 -8.83 4.10 -8.07
C ILE A 67 -10.21 4.17 -7.43
N LYS A 68 -10.37 4.98 -6.37
CA LYS A 68 -11.62 5.10 -5.63
C LYS A 68 -12.80 5.57 -6.49
N VAL A 69 -12.57 6.49 -7.42
CA VAL A 69 -13.62 7.06 -8.28
C VAL A 69 -13.69 6.42 -9.67
N ASP A 70 -12.93 5.34 -9.88
CA ASP A 70 -12.78 4.64 -11.15
C ASP A 70 -12.47 5.55 -12.35
N MET A 71 -11.46 6.39 -12.16
CA MET A 71 -10.98 7.32 -13.19
C MET A 71 -9.90 6.65 -14.05
N ASP A 72 -9.98 6.89 -15.36
CA ASP A 72 -8.92 6.53 -16.29
C ASP A 72 -7.68 7.40 -16.05
N TYR A 73 -6.66 6.80 -15.44
CA TYR A 73 -5.41 7.45 -15.07
C TYR A 73 -4.24 6.64 -15.64
N PRO A 74 -3.38 7.21 -16.50
CA PRO A 74 -2.35 6.44 -17.21
C PRO A 74 -1.33 5.73 -16.31
N TRP A 75 -1.15 6.23 -15.08
CA TRP A 75 -0.27 5.63 -14.08
C TRP A 75 -1.06 4.84 -13.02
N LYS A 76 -2.27 4.39 -13.33
CA LYS A 76 -2.99 3.38 -12.55
C LYS A 76 -2.31 2.03 -12.75
N GLN A 77 -1.16 1.83 -12.10
CA GLN A 77 -0.62 0.50 -11.89
C GLN A 77 -1.35 -0.11 -10.70
N ASP A 78 -2.47 -0.78 -10.94
CA ASP A 78 -2.92 -1.77 -9.98
C ASP A 78 -1.96 -2.96 -10.13
N ILE A 79 -1.20 -3.30 -9.09
CA ILE A 79 -0.37 -4.52 -9.05
C ILE A 79 -1.25 -5.76 -9.35
N ILE A 80 -2.57 -5.65 -9.17
CA ILE A 80 -3.55 -6.69 -9.45
C ILE A 80 -4.01 -6.70 -10.91
N SER A 81 -4.02 -5.55 -11.61
CA SER A 81 -4.56 -5.46 -12.98
C SER A 81 -3.54 -5.74 -14.07
N ASP A 82 -2.24 -5.64 -13.77
CA ASP A 82 -1.20 -5.99 -14.73
C ASP A 82 -1.19 -7.52 -14.94
N PRO A 83 -1.56 -8.04 -16.13
CA PRO A 83 -1.50 -9.48 -16.37
C PRO A 83 -0.05 -10.04 -16.33
N THR A 84 0.96 -9.17 -16.36
CA THR A 84 2.37 -9.55 -16.23
C THR A 84 2.83 -9.67 -14.78
N THR A 85 2.16 -9.02 -13.81
CA THR A 85 2.41 -9.30 -12.41
C THR A 85 1.85 -10.69 -12.11
N LYS A 86 2.75 -11.64 -11.91
CA LYS A 86 2.40 -13.00 -11.47
C LYS A 86 1.95 -12.95 -10.02
N VAL A 87 0.81 -12.31 -9.74
CA VAL A 87 0.15 -12.39 -8.45
C VAL A 87 -0.19 -13.87 -8.24
N ILE A 88 0.38 -14.46 -7.20
CA ILE A 88 0.07 -15.83 -6.82
C ILE A 88 -1.36 -15.81 -6.29
N THR A 89 -2.30 -16.30 -7.10
CA THR A 89 -3.69 -16.46 -6.70
C THR A 89 -4.00 -17.90 -6.32
N ASN A 90 -3.28 -18.86 -6.88
CA ASN A 90 -3.40 -20.28 -6.53
C ASN A 90 -2.28 -20.65 -5.56
N TRP A 91 -2.66 -20.91 -4.32
CA TRP A 91 -1.74 -21.31 -3.26
C TRP A 91 -1.85 -22.80 -3.04
N GLN A 92 -0.73 -23.50 -3.13
CA GLN A 92 -0.63 -24.87 -2.66
C GLN A 92 -0.28 -24.82 -1.17
N ILE A 93 -1.16 -25.26 -0.28
CA ILE A 93 -0.87 -25.30 1.15
C ILE A 93 -0.19 -26.62 1.53
N LYS A 94 0.25 -26.75 2.79
CA LYS A 94 1.00 -27.91 3.31
C LYS A 94 0.37 -29.27 2.96
N ASP A 95 -0.95 -29.37 2.92
CA ASP A 95 -1.69 -30.61 2.65
C ASP A 95 -1.87 -30.91 1.14
N GLY A 96 -1.25 -30.09 0.27
CA GLY A 96 -1.36 -30.22 -1.18
C GLY A 96 -2.65 -29.63 -1.76
N GLU A 97 -3.58 -29.19 -0.92
CA GLU A 97 -4.78 -28.48 -1.34
C GLU A 97 -4.41 -27.17 -2.06
N LEU A 98 -5.15 -26.89 -3.13
CA LEU A 98 -5.04 -25.65 -3.89
C LEU A 98 -6.18 -24.73 -3.48
N ILE A 99 -5.83 -23.56 -2.95
CA ILE A 99 -6.80 -22.51 -2.65
C ILE A 99 -6.61 -21.34 -3.61
N GLN A 100 -7.73 -20.74 -4.04
CA GLN A 100 -7.70 -19.53 -4.83
C GLN A 100 -7.95 -18.31 -3.92
N SER A 101 -6.98 -17.41 -3.83
CA SER A 101 -7.06 -16.22 -3.00
C SER A 101 -6.08 -15.15 -3.49
N ASN A 102 -6.52 -13.88 -3.49
CA ASN A 102 -5.64 -12.73 -3.75
C ASN A 102 -4.68 -12.44 -2.58
N LEU A 103 -4.98 -12.98 -1.40
CA LEU A 103 -4.16 -12.85 -0.19
C LEU A 103 -3.48 -14.19 0.13
N PRO A 104 -2.30 -14.17 0.76
CA PRO A 104 -1.64 -15.41 1.18
C PRO A 104 -2.49 -16.18 2.22
N PRO A 105 -2.44 -17.53 2.23
CA PRO A 105 -3.19 -18.36 3.16
C PRO A 105 -2.89 -18.01 4.61
N THR A 106 -3.85 -18.21 5.52
CA THR A 106 -3.59 -18.12 6.97
C THR A 106 -2.72 -19.26 7.51
N THR A 107 -2.54 -20.32 6.72
CA THR A 107 -1.72 -21.49 7.04
C THR A 107 -0.38 -21.48 6.29
N GLN A 108 0.47 -22.45 6.60
CA GLN A 108 1.77 -22.63 5.97
C GLN A 108 1.64 -23.09 4.51
N TYR A 109 2.51 -22.55 3.65
CA TYR A 109 2.64 -22.94 2.26
C TYR A 109 4.13 -23.06 1.88
N PRO A 110 4.50 -23.96 0.95
CA PRO A 110 5.87 -24.09 0.48
C PRO A 110 6.23 -22.97 -0.50
N LEU A 111 7.46 -22.48 -0.43
CA LEU A 111 8.09 -21.61 -1.42
C LEU A 111 8.86 -22.48 -2.43
N PRO A 112 8.29 -22.84 -3.58
CA PRO A 112 8.91 -23.82 -4.49
C PRO A 112 10.27 -23.38 -5.06
N LYS A 113 10.56 -22.07 -5.07
CA LYS A 113 11.83 -21.50 -5.54
C LYS A 113 12.87 -21.32 -4.46
N VAL A 114 12.51 -21.53 -3.19
CA VAL A 114 13.41 -21.34 -2.05
C VAL A 114 13.60 -22.70 -1.41
N LYS A 115 14.83 -23.19 -1.43
CA LYS A 115 15.18 -24.50 -0.88
C LYS A 115 16.00 -24.38 0.39
N ASP A 116 15.81 -25.32 1.30
CA ASP A 116 16.64 -25.48 2.49
C ASP A 116 17.93 -26.26 2.20
N SER A 117 18.73 -26.56 3.24
CA SER A 117 19.97 -27.33 3.12
C SER A 117 19.78 -28.79 2.67
N HIS A 118 18.55 -29.30 2.65
CA HIS A 118 18.19 -30.65 2.22
C HIS A 118 17.47 -30.65 0.86
N ASP A 119 17.57 -29.56 0.11
CA ASP A 119 16.94 -29.38 -1.20
C ASP A 119 15.39 -29.44 -1.16
N LYS A 120 14.77 -29.25 0.02
CA LYS A 120 13.32 -29.21 0.19
C LYS A 120 12.79 -27.77 0.12
N PRO A 121 11.57 -27.53 -0.43
CA PRO A 121 10.95 -26.22 -0.38
C PRO A 121 10.82 -25.69 1.05
N VAL A 122 11.19 -24.44 1.26
CA VAL A 122 11.04 -23.76 2.55
C VAL A 122 9.56 -23.48 2.80
N MET A 123 9.07 -23.80 4.01
CA MET A 123 7.72 -23.47 4.42
C MET A 123 7.65 -22.02 4.93
N ALA A 124 6.68 -21.25 4.43
CA ALA A 124 6.40 -19.89 4.86
C ALA A 124 5.06 -19.84 5.60
N THR A 125 5.04 -19.11 6.72
CA THR A 125 3.81 -18.67 7.39
C THR A 125 3.71 -17.15 7.22
N PRO A 126 2.72 -16.64 6.46
CA PRO A 126 2.64 -15.21 6.16
C PRO A 126 2.23 -14.37 7.38
N PHE A 127 1.54 -14.99 8.34
CA PHE A 127 1.16 -14.38 9.61
C PHE A 127 1.86 -15.08 10.76
N LYS A 128 2.25 -14.35 11.81
CA LYS A 128 2.60 -14.97 13.08
C LYS A 128 1.35 -15.65 13.62
N THR A 129 1.42 -16.96 13.87
CA THR A 129 0.41 -17.66 14.66
C THR A 129 0.80 -17.55 16.11
N GLU A 130 -0.10 -17.06 16.97
CA GLU A 130 0.08 -17.22 18.42
C GLU A 130 0.17 -18.73 18.71
N ASN A 131 1.19 -19.14 19.45
CA ASN A 131 1.19 -20.47 20.02
C ASN A 131 0.22 -20.42 21.20
N VAL A 132 -0.95 -21.05 21.06
CA VAL A 132 -2.01 -21.05 22.09
C VAL A 132 -1.51 -21.61 23.44
N ASN A 133 -0.41 -22.37 23.43
CA ASN A 133 0.21 -22.94 24.63
C ASN A 133 1.41 -22.12 25.16
N GLU A 134 1.81 -21.04 24.50
CA GLU A 134 2.91 -20.19 24.94
C GLU A 134 2.36 -19.10 25.88
N GLU A 135 2.89 -19.05 27.09
CA GLU A 135 2.50 -18.04 28.07
C GLU A 135 3.06 -16.68 27.64
N VAL A 136 2.21 -15.64 27.59
CA VAL A 136 2.63 -14.29 27.18
C VAL A 136 3.72 -13.78 28.13
N THR A 137 4.92 -13.56 27.59
CA THR A 137 6.05 -13.07 28.38
C THR A 137 6.21 -11.55 28.25
N SER A 138 6.97 -10.94 29.16
CA SER A 138 7.31 -9.51 29.07
C SER A 138 8.06 -9.14 27.79
N LYS A 139 8.74 -10.10 27.15
CA LYS A 139 9.44 -9.92 25.87
C LYS A 139 8.45 -9.69 24.72
N ASP A 140 7.28 -10.33 24.77
CA ASP A 140 6.23 -10.19 23.76
C ASP A 140 5.58 -8.80 23.86
N ILE A 141 5.34 -8.33 25.09
CA ILE A 141 4.83 -6.98 25.35
C ILE A 141 5.84 -5.92 24.87
N LYS A 142 7.13 -6.11 25.15
CA LYS A 142 8.17 -5.15 24.74
C LYS A 142 8.25 -5.03 23.22
N SER A 143 8.12 -6.14 22.49
CA SER A 143 8.17 -6.16 21.02
C SER A 143 6.97 -5.47 20.35
N LEU A 144 5.90 -5.19 21.09
CA LEU A 144 4.72 -4.46 20.60
C LEU A 144 4.86 -2.94 20.79
N MET A 145 5.71 -2.50 21.73
CA MET A 145 5.88 -1.09 22.09
C MET A 145 7.07 -0.41 21.41
N GLU A 146 8.02 -1.18 20.86
CA GLU A 146 9.13 -0.70 20.02
C GLU A 146 8.71 -0.64 18.54
#